data_AF-A0A0A0HTW7-F1
#
_entry.id   AF-A0A0A0HTW7-F1
#
_cell.length_a   1.000
_cell.length_b   1.000
_cell.length_c   1.000
_cell.angle_alpha   90.00
_cell.angle_beta   90.00
_cell.angle_gamma   90.00
#
_symmetry.space_group_name_H-M   'P 1'
#
loop_
_entity.id
_entity.type
_entity.pdbx_description
1 polymer ?
#
loop_
_entity_poly.entity_id
_entity_poly.type
_entity_poly.pdbx_seq_one_letter_code
_entity_poly.pdbx_strand_id
1 'polypeptide(L)'
;MSQTVGRTRLAFSRTWHYIDVGSDPRSLGRIASSIAIFLMGKHKPIWDPSNDCGDYVVAVGCHDLYTTGKKRFQKMYYTHNTRPGSLKSMTMG
;
A
#
# COMPACT_ATOMS: atom_id res chain seq x y z
N MET A 1 -15.54 11.31 -28.12
CA MET A 1 -15.85 12.21 -26.98
C MET A 1 -17.09 11.81 -26.19
N SER A 2 -18.08 11.08 -26.75
CA SER A 2 -19.31 10.72 -26.01
C SER A 2 -19.06 9.95 -24.70
N GLN A 3 -18.11 9.01 -24.67
CA GLN A 3 -17.83 8.15 -23.49
C GLN A 3 -17.34 8.89 -22.23
N THR A 4 -16.84 10.11 -22.35
CA THR A 4 -16.35 10.92 -21.21
C THR A 4 -17.33 12.01 -20.79
N VAL A 5 -18.38 12.25 -21.58
CA VAL A 5 -19.39 13.28 -21.32
C VAL A 5 -20.51 12.66 -20.49
N GLY A 6 -20.55 12.99 -19.20
CA GLY A 6 -21.56 12.46 -18.28
C GLY A 6 -21.27 12.76 -16.82
N ARG A 7 -21.99 12.11 -15.91
CA ARG A 7 -21.81 12.28 -14.46
C ARG A 7 -20.64 11.43 -13.96
N THR A 8 -19.46 12.04 -13.83
CA THR A 8 -18.22 11.37 -13.40
C THR A 8 -18.03 11.31 -11.87
N ARG A 9 -18.90 11.96 -11.09
CA ARG A 9 -18.77 12.08 -9.62
C ARG A 9 -18.55 10.74 -8.90
N LEU A 10 -19.24 9.69 -9.33
CA LEU A 10 -19.10 8.36 -8.71
C LEU A 10 -17.73 7.74 -9.00
N ALA A 11 -17.19 7.93 -10.22
CA ALA A 11 -15.88 7.40 -10.59
C ALA A 11 -14.75 8.05 -9.77
N PHE A 12 -14.85 9.36 -9.48
CA PHE A 12 -13.90 10.08 -8.64
C PHE A 12 -14.16 9.95 -7.13
N SER A 13 -15.29 9.36 -6.73
CA SER A 13 -15.54 9.14 -5.30
C SER A 13 -14.54 8.14 -4.72
N ARG A 14 -14.14 8.37 -3.46
CA ARG A 14 -13.23 7.49 -2.73
C ARG A 14 -14.03 6.39 -2.06
N THR A 15 -13.78 5.15 -2.48
CA THR A 15 -14.39 3.97 -1.87
C THR A 15 -13.51 3.45 -0.73
N TRP A 16 -14.10 2.61 0.13
CA TRP A 16 -13.41 2.00 1.26
C TRP A 16 -13.22 0.52 0.98
N HIS A 17 -11.97 0.10 0.89
CA HIS A 17 -11.58 -1.30 0.76
C HIS A 17 -11.13 -1.84 2.10
N TYR A 18 -11.50 -3.09 2.40
CA TYR A 18 -11.11 -3.79 3.61
C TYR A 18 -10.22 -4.98 3.24
N ILE A 19 -9.11 -5.14 3.95
CA ILE A 19 -8.20 -6.27 3.79
C ILE A 19 -7.76 -6.80 5.15
N ASP A 20 -7.93 -8.11 5.35
CA ASP A 20 -7.33 -8.82 6.46
C ASP A 20 -5.99 -9.41 6.01
N VAL A 21 -4.91 -8.88 6.56
CA VAL A 21 -3.55 -9.23 6.18
C VAL A 21 -3.03 -10.44 6.96
N GLY A 22 -3.67 -10.79 8.08
CA GLY A 22 -3.28 -11.96 8.89
C GLY A 22 -3.71 -13.28 8.26
N SER A 23 -4.85 -13.29 7.56
CA SER A 23 -5.36 -14.47 6.85
C SER A 23 -4.91 -14.57 5.39
N ASP A 24 -4.23 -13.55 4.85
CA ASP A 24 -3.81 -13.50 3.45
C ASP A 24 -2.53 -14.33 3.22
N PRO A 25 -2.51 -15.28 2.27
CA PRO A 25 -1.33 -16.09 1.97
C PRO A 25 -0.23 -15.32 1.20
N ARG A 26 -0.52 -14.12 0.71
CA ARG A 26 0.44 -13.30 -0.03
C ARG A 26 1.48 -12.72 0.92
N SER A 27 2.74 -12.66 0.46
CA SER A 27 3.82 -12.05 1.25
C SER A 27 3.66 -10.53 1.36
N LEU A 28 4.23 -9.95 2.44
CA LEU A 28 4.28 -8.49 2.70
C LEU A 28 4.39 -7.64 1.42
N GLY A 29 5.37 -7.93 0.56
CA GLY A 29 5.61 -7.15 -0.65
C GLY A 29 4.51 -7.26 -1.70
N ARG A 30 3.90 -8.45 -1.85
CA ARG A 30 2.79 -8.67 -2.80
C ARG A 30 1.54 -7.92 -2.35
N ILE A 31 1.25 -7.94 -1.05
CA ILE A 31 0.13 -7.21 -0.46
C ILE A 31 0.36 -5.70 -0.59
N ALA A 32 1.54 -5.21 -0.21
CA ALA A 32 1.88 -3.79 -0.32
C ALA A 32 1.76 -3.26 -1.76
N SER A 33 2.23 -4.03 -2.75
CA SER A 33 2.11 -3.68 -4.17
C SER A 33 0.64 -3.58 -4.61
N SER A 34 -0.18 -4.56 -4.20
CA SER A 34 -1.62 -4.55 -4.47
C SER A 34 -2.30 -3.33 -3.83
N ILE A 35 -2.00 -3.03 -2.55
CA ILE A 35 -2.57 -1.89 -1.84
C ILE A 35 -2.19 -0.57 -2.53
N ALA A 36 -0.94 -0.42 -2.96
CA ALA A 36 -0.48 0.77 -3.66
C ALA A 36 -1.27 1.05 -4.95
N ILE A 37 -1.70 0.02 -5.69
CA ILE A 37 -2.56 0.16 -6.89
C ILE A 37 -3.91 0.78 -6.54
N PHE A 38 -4.50 0.39 -5.40
CA PHE A 38 -5.76 0.97 -4.92
C PHE A 38 -5.59 2.40 -4.41
N LEU A 39 -4.53 2.66 -3.65
CA LEU A 39 -4.20 4.00 -3.15
C LEU A 39 -3.92 4.99 -4.29
N MET A 40 -3.30 4.56 -5.39
CA MET A 40 -3.08 5.42 -6.56
C MET A 40 -4.32 5.54 -7.46
N GLY A 41 -5.35 4.72 -7.27
CA GLY A 41 -6.52 4.69 -8.15
C GLY A 41 -6.29 4.00 -9.50
N LYS A 42 -5.15 3.32 -9.71
CA LYS A 42 -4.78 2.65 -10.98
C LYS A 42 -5.72 1.52 -11.39
N HIS A 43 -6.55 1.04 -10.47
CA HIS A 43 -7.59 0.06 -10.74
C HIS A 43 -8.83 0.68 -11.39
N LYS A 44 -8.99 2.01 -11.34
CA LYS A 44 -10.10 2.73 -11.98
C LYS A 44 -9.75 3.04 -13.44
N PRO A 45 -10.70 2.89 -14.39
CA PRO A 45 -10.45 3.18 -15.81
C PRO A 45 -10.25 4.69 -16.09
N ILE A 46 -10.56 5.55 -15.12
CA ILE A 46 -10.39 7.01 -15.20
C ILE A 46 -9.04 7.49 -14.64
N TRP A 47 -8.12 6.56 -14.30
CA TRP A 47 -6.85 6.91 -13.68
C TRP A 47 -6.03 7.86 -14.54
N ASP A 48 -5.45 8.87 -13.90
CA ASP A 48 -4.48 9.77 -14.48
C ASP A 48 -3.41 10.09 -13.43
N PRO A 49 -2.11 10.14 -13.78
CA PRO A 49 -1.04 10.39 -12.82
C PRO A 49 -1.08 11.78 -12.17
N SER A 50 -1.73 12.78 -12.78
CA SER A 50 -1.90 14.12 -12.20
C SER A 50 -3.05 14.20 -11.20
N ASN A 51 -4.00 13.26 -11.26
CA ASN A 51 -5.22 13.29 -10.45
C ASN A 51 -5.18 12.24 -9.33
N ASP A 52 -5.37 12.69 -8.09
CA ASP A 52 -5.55 11.80 -6.93
C ASP A 52 -6.98 11.24 -6.87
N CYS A 53 -7.22 10.19 -7.66
CA CYS A 53 -8.47 9.43 -7.72
C CYS A 53 -8.42 8.11 -6.92
N GLY A 54 -7.49 8.02 -5.96
CA GLY A 54 -7.27 6.86 -5.11
C GLY A 54 -8.44 6.52 -4.18
N ASP A 55 -8.39 5.31 -3.63
CA ASP A 55 -9.36 4.82 -2.63
C ASP A 55 -8.70 4.58 -1.26
N TYR A 56 -9.53 4.46 -0.23
CA TYR A 56 -9.09 4.09 1.11
C TYR A 56 -8.91 2.59 1.22
N VAL A 57 -7.88 2.16 1.94
CA VAL A 57 -7.64 0.75 2.24
C VAL A 57 -7.42 0.59 3.74
N VAL A 58 -8.29 -0.18 4.39
CA VAL A 58 -8.20 -0.53 5.80
C VAL A 58 -7.59 -1.91 5.91
N ALA A 59 -6.35 -1.97 6.43
CA ALA A 59 -5.64 -3.21 6.67
C ALA A 59 -5.72 -3.61 8.14
N VAL A 60 -6.22 -4.82 8.42
CA VAL A 60 -6.26 -5.42 9.76
C VAL A 60 -5.38 -6.66 9.83
N GLY A 61 -5.16 -7.20 11.04
CA GLY A 61 -4.34 -8.40 11.20
C GLY A 61 -2.84 -8.19 10.95
N CYS A 62 -2.35 -6.94 10.98
CA CYS A 62 -0.97 -6.58 10.64
C CYS A 62 0.11 -7.20 11.55
N HIS A 63 -0.26 -7.76 12.71
CA HIS A 63 0.68 -8.42 13.61
C HIS A 63 1.16 -9.77 13.04
N ASP A 64 0.23 -10.53 12.44
CA ASP A 64 0.42 -11.87 11.86
C ASP A 64 0.85 -11.83 10.39
N LEU A 65 1.45 -10.72 9.98
CA LEU A 65 1.74 -10.45 8.59
C LEU A 65 2.75 -11.45 8.00
N TYR A 66 2.35 -12.12 6.91
CA TYR A 66 3.14 -13.19 6.31
C TYR A 66 4.42 -12.67 5.64
N THR A 67 5.55 -13.25 6.04
CA THR A 67 6.86 -13.00 5.43
C THR A 67 7.58 -14.30 5.09
N THR A 68 8.38 -14.26 4.01
CA THR A 68 9.07 -15.46 3.52
C THR A 68 10.44 -15.63 4.16
N GLY A 69 10.83 -16.88 4.42
CA GLY A 69 12.12 -17.23 5.00
C GLY A 69 12.35 -16.63 6.40
N LYS A 70 13.58 -16.22 6.69
CA LYS A 70 13.96 -15.65 8.00
C LYS A 70 13.89 -14.12 8.06
N LYS A 71 13.16 -13.49 7.13
CA LYS A 71 13.09 -12.03 6.99
C LYS A 71 12.60 -11.33 8.25
N ARG A 72 11.71 -11.97 9.03
CA ARG A 72 11.24 -11.43 10.32
C ARG A 72 12.41 -11.06 11.24
N PHE A 73 13.44 -11.88 11.30
CA PHE A 73 14.55 -11.68 12.23
C PHE A 73 15.80 -11.10 11.56
N GLN A 74 15.97 -11.30 10.25
CA GLN A 74 17.20 -10.94 9.54
C GLN A 74 17.10 -9.64 8.74
N LYS A 75 15.89 -9.15 8.44
CA LYS A 75 15.74 -7.91 7.68
C LYS A 75 15.97 -6.72 8.60
N MET A 76 16.96 -5.90 8.26
CA MET A 76 17.29 -4.65 8.96
C MET A 76 16.70 -3.44 8.24
N TYR A 77 16.10 -2.53 9.00
CA TYR A 77 15.73 -1.18 8.58
C TYR A 77 16.74 -0.20 9.15
N TYR A 78 17.19 0.75 8.33
CA TYR A 78 18.18 1.76 8.71
C TYR A 78 17.56 3.16 8.70
N THR A 79 18.00 4.01 9.62
CA THR A 79 17.60 5.42 9.67
C THR A 79 18.78 6.26 10.14
N HIS A 80 18.90 7.48 9.64
CA HIS A 80 19.99 8.39 9.95
C HIS A 80 19.45 9.80 10.11
N ASN A 81 20.04 10.60 11.01
CA ASN A 81 19.59 11.97 11.26
C ASN A 81 20.54 13.04 10.69
N THR A 82 21.37 12.68 9.71
CA THR A 82 22.43 13.49 9.07
C THR A 82 23.66 13.78 9.93
N ARG A 83 23.63 13.56 11.25
CA ARG A 83 24.82 13.70 12.12
C ARG A 83 25.81 12.55 11.92
N PRO A 84 27.12 12.81 11.76
CA PRO A 84 28.12 11.75 11.68
C PRO A 84 28.01 10.74 12.84
N GLY A 85 27.99 9.45 12.51
CA GLY A 85 27.87 8.35 13.47
C GLY A 85 26.46 8.04 13.96
N SER A 86 25.42 8.71 13.45
CA SER A 86 24.03 8.56 13.93
C SER A 86 23.21 7.45 13.24
N LEU A 87 23.86 6.44 12.68
CA LEU A 87 23.17 5.35 12.00
C LEU A 87 22.43 4.48 13.02
N LYS A 88 21.11 4.41 12.89
CA LYS A 88 20.25 3.52 13.67
C LYS A 88 19.81 2.36 12.80
N SER A 89 19.74 1.17 13.40
CA SER A 89 19.22 -0.03 12.73
C SER A 89 18.21 -0.74 13.64
N MET A 90 17.21 -1.37 13.02
CA MET A 90 16.15 -2.11 13.70
C MET A 90 15.79 -3.35 12.88
N THR A 91 15.60 -4.50 13.52
CA THR A 91 15.08 -5.71 12.88
C THR A 91 13.58 -5.57 12.58
N MET A 92 13.07 -6.32 11.59
CA MET A 92 11.64 -6.26 11.24
C MET A 92 10.72 -6.78 12.34
N GLY A 93 11.14 -7.83 13.04
CA GLY A 93 10.42 -8.45 14.15
C GLY A 93 10.78 -7.86 15.49
#